data_AF-A2HCD2-F1
#
_entry.id   AF-A2HCD2-F1
#
_cell.length_a   1.000
_cell.length_b   1.000
_cell.length_c   1.000
_cell.angle_alpha   90.00
_cell.angle_beta   90.00
_cell.angle_gamma   90.00
#
_symmetry.space_group_name_H-M   'P 1'
#
loop_
_entity.id
_entity.type
_entity.pdbx_description
1 polymer ?
#
loop_
_entity_poly.entity_id
_entity_poly.type
_entity_poly.pdbx_seq_one_letter_code
_entity_poly.pdbx_strand_id
1 'polypeptide(L)'
;GIGSDGSTDIRLNISILRSRVIVSGAPGGAEYYDKMGYAGGLVGHNGTRFDESDSIIGEGANQTSGGKGQFNGEFGIGANCSPGTSTDMAGAGGAGWYGGGSGYHWDEDSSGGGGSSYISGFKGCESISYDWRFENTIMLNGSQQFTEPDGAMSRFGHKGSGFCIITCIADFISCENLCFYQNNIIIQITFVFTLMK
;
A
#
# COMPACT_ATOMS: atom_id res chain seq x y z
N GLY A 1 16.34 -13.04 6.60
CA GLY A 1 15.26 -12.04 6.56
C GLY A 1 14.40 -12.22 5.33
N ILE A 2 13.08 -12.12 5.49
CA ILE A 2 12.12 -11.99 4.38
C ILE A 2 12.07 -10.51 3.99
N GLY A 3 12.43 -10.18 2.75
CA GLY A 3 12.38 -8.81 2.21
C GLY A 3 10.96 -8.37 1.86
N SER A 4 10.68 -7.06 1.98
CA SER A 4 9.34 -6.49 1.96
C SER A 4 9.15 -5.41 0.88
N ASP A 5 8.92 -5.83 -0.37
CA ASP A 5 8.96 -4.89 -1.48
C ASP A 5 7.68 -5.03 -2.32
N GLY A 6 6.78 -4.04 -2.23
CA GLY A 6 5.56 -4.02 -3.02
C GLY A 6 4.61 -2.92 -2.58
N SER A 7 4.67 -1.76 -3.23
CA SER A 7 3.71 -0.67 -3.04
C SER A 7 3.39 0.00 -4.36
N THR A 8 2.19 0.57 -4.41
CA THR A 8 1.61 1.24 -5.56
C THR A 8 1.09 2.59 -5.09
N ASP A 9 1.47 3.64 -5.80
CA ASP A 9 1.06 5.01 -5.55
C ASP A 9 0.41 5.57 -6.82
N ILE A 10 -0.84 6.01 -6.69
CA ILE A 10 -1.56 6.79 -7.70
C ILE A 10 -1.78 8.16 -7.12
N ARG A 11 -1.28 9.17 -7.83
CA ARG A 11 -1.31 10.56 -7.37
C ARG A 11 -1.79 11.50 -8.47
N LEU A 12 -2.34 12.62 -8.04
CA LEU A 12 -2.54 13.76 -8.92
C LEU A 12 -1.18 14.21 -9.47
N ASN A 13 -1.18 14.87 -10.63
CA ASN A 13 0.04 15.42 -11.24
C ASN A 13 0.54 16.67 -10.49
N ILE A 14 0.85 16.48 -9.21
CA ILE A 14 1.32 17.48 -8.25
C ILE A 14 2.42 16.81 -7.42
N SER A 15 3.62 17.40 -7.38
CA SER A 15 4.83 16.76 -6.82
C SER A 15 4.96 16.89 -5.30
N ILE A 16 3.91 16.55 -4.54
CA ILE A 16 3.96 16.47 -3.06
C ILE A 16 3.44 15.11 -2.60
N LEU A 17 4.00 14.51 -1.54
CA LEU A 17 3.49 13.24 -0.98
C LEU A 17 2.01 13.30 -0.54
N ARG A 18 1.47 14.51 -0.43
CA ARG A 18 0.08 14.77 -0.15
C ARG A 18 -0.83 14.70 -1.40
N SER A 19 -0.30 14.59 -2.61
CA SER A 19 -1.13 14.46 -3.83
C SER A 19 -1.62 13.03 -4.10
N ARG A 20 -1.23 12.09 -3.23
CA ARG A 20 -1.57 10.67 -3.36
C ARG A 20 -3.08 10.48 -3.18
N VAL A 21 -3.69 9.76 -4.10
CA VAL A 21 -5.13 9.46 -4.14
C VAL A 21 -5.37 8.01 -3.74
N ILE A 22 -4.47 7.09 -4.14
CA ILE A 22 -4.39 5.72 -3.64
C ILE A 22 -2.93 5.42 -3.30
N VAL A 23 -2.70 4.83 -2.14
CA VAL A 23 -1.40 4.27 -1.76
C VAL A 23 -1.62 2.90 -1.15
N SER A 24 -0.94 1.87 -1.63
CA SER A 24 -0.90 0.59 -0.92
C SER A 24 0.24 0.59 0.10
N GLY A 25 -0.06 0.11 1.31
CA GLY A 25 0.94 -0.19 2.32
C GLY A 25 1.87 -1.33 1.87
N ALA A 26 3.07 -1.39 2.43
CA ALA A 26 3.97 -2.54 2.29
C ALA A 26 4.01 -3.36 3.60
N PRO A 27 4.20 -4.69 3.54
CA PRO A 27 4.43 -5.48 4.75
C PRO A 27 5.78 -5.12 5.39
N GLY A 28 5.99 -5.47 6.65
CA GLY A 28 7.32 -5.44 7.27
C GLY A 28 8.19 -6.62 6.84
N GLY A 29 9.42 -6.67 7.35
CA GLY A 29 10.30 -7.82 7.30
C GLY A 29 10.18 -8.67 8.57
N ALA A 30 10.72 -9.89 8.51
CA ALA A 30 10.89 -10.74 9.68
C ALA A 30 12.12 -11.63 9.56
N GLU A 31 12.64 -11.99 10.73
CA GLU A 31 13.72 -12.97 10.90
C GLU A 31 13.13 -14.38 11.08
N TYR A 32 13.97 -15.39 11.31
CA TYR A 32 13.70 -16.78 10.89
C TYR A 32 12.42 -17.38 11.48
N TYR A 33 12.20 -17.26 12.79
CA TYR A 33 11.03 -17.81 13.48
C TYR A 33 9.85 -16.81 13.55
N ASP A 34 10.10 -15.56 13.21
CA ASP A 34 9.16 -14.46 13.36
C ASP A 34 8.24 -14.27 12.15
N LYS A 35 7.14 -13.55 12.36
CA LYS A 35 6.21 -13.18 11.28
C LYS A 35 6.17 -11.67 11.12
N MET A 36 6.26 -11.24 9.88
CA MET A 36 6.14 -9.84 9.51
C MET A 36 4.70 -9.33 9.69
N GLY A 37 4.58 -8.05 9.99
CA GLY A 37 3.30 -7.35 9.90
C GLY A 37 2.88 -7.19 8.44
N TYR A 38 1.68 -7.66 8.09
CA TYR A 38 1.13 -7.46 6.75
C TYR A 38 0.87 -5.97 6.44
N ALA A 39 1.01 -5.60 5.17
CA ALA A 39 0.48 -4.35 4.64
C ALA A 39 -1.01 -4.24 4.99
N GLY A 40 -1.39 -3.09 5.53
CA GLY A 40 -2.74 -2.87 6.03
C GLY A 40 -3.60 -2.06 5.10
N GLY A 41 -4.92 -2.17 5.29
CA GLY A 41 -5.88 -1.17 4.81
C GLY A 41 -5.65 0.16 5.53
N LEU A 42 -6.59 0.60 6.37
CA LEU A 42 -6.36 1.83 7.15
C LEU A 42 -5.26 1.70 8.20
N VAL A 43 -5.00 0.48 8.65
CA VAL A 43 -4.05 0.16 9.72
C VAL A 43 -3.22 -1.04 9.27
N GLY A 44 -1.89 -0.87 9.27
CA GLY A 44 -0.90 -1.92 9.11
C GLY A 44 -0.92 -2.90 10.28
N HIS A 45 -0.48 -4.13 10.05
CA HIS A 45 -0.42 -5.11 11.12
C HIS A 45 0.93 -5.06 11.83
N ASN A 46 0.94 -5.41 13.11
CA ASN A 46 2.16 -5.60 13.87
C ASN A 46 2.89 -6.85 13.38
N GLY A 47 4.22 -6.83 13.47
CA GLY A 47 5.00 -8.06 13.50
C GLY A 47 4.61 -8.91 14.71
N THR A 48 4.92 -10.20 14.63
CA THR A 48 4.77 -11.11 15.77
C THR A 48 6.01 -11.96 15.85
N ARG A 49 6.42 -12.29 17.07
CA ARG A 49 7.50 -13.23 17.30
C ARG A 49 7.01 -14.59 17.75
N PHE A 50 7.89 -15.57 17.71
CA PHE A 50 7.60 -16.93 18.17
C PHE A 50 7.76 -17.12 19.69
N ASP A 51 8.78 -16.52 20.32
CA ASP A 51 9.11 -16.72 21.75
C ASP A 51 8.84 -15.48 22.62
N GLU A 52 8.39 -15.64 23.88
CA GLU A 52 7.98 -14.53 24.76
C GLU A 52 9.12 -13.76 25.48
N SER A 53 10.21 -13.35 24.80
CA SER A 53 11.33 -12.56 25.38
C SER A 53 11.01 -11.06 25.69
N ASP A 54 11.99 -10.18 25.96
CA ASP A 54 11.75 -8.72 26.15
C ASP A 54 11.92 -7.91 24.83
N SER A 55 11.89 -8.57 23.66
CA SER A 55 12.09 -7.92 22.36
C SER A 55 11.05 -6.86 21.98
N ILE A 56 11.51 -5.83 21.27
CA ILE A 56 10.65 -4.77 20.73
C ILE A 56 10.19 -5.23 19.34
N ILE A 57 8.89 -5.43 19.15
CA ILE A 57 8.32 -5.71 17.83
C ILE A 57 8.03 -4.43 17.05
N GLY A 58 8.09 -4.51 15.73
CA GLY A 58 7.60 -3.46 14.85
C GLY A 58 6.07 -3.48 14.80
N GLU A 59 5.44 -2.38 15.19
CA GLU A 59 4.02 -2.15 15.10
C GLU A 59 3.63 -1.61 13.73
N GLY A 60 2.38 -1.86 13.32
CA GLY A 60 1.83 -1.37 12.09
C GLY A 60 1.45 0.11 12.14
N ALA A 61 1.51 0.77 10.98
CA ALA A 61 1.15 2.18 10.84
C ALA A 61 -0.37 2.40 10.81
N ASN A 62 -0.84 3.63 10.96
CA ASN A 62 -2.24 4.00 10.75
C ASN A 62 -2.36 5.29 9.93
N GLN A 63 -3.59 5.80 9.77
CA GLN A 63 -3.88 6.98 8.94
C GLN A 63 -3.29 8.31 9.44
N THR A 64 -2.78 8.34 10.67
CA THR A 64 -2.33 9.55 11.37
C THR A 64 -0.91 9.44 11.93
N SER A 65 -0.34 8.24 11.98
CA SER A 65 1.00 8.02 12.54
C SER A 65 1.68 6.77 11.98
N GLY A 66 3.00 6.83 11.87
CA GLY A 66 3.83 5.66 11.59
C GLY A 66 3.82 4.63 12.72
N GLY A 67 4.10 3.39 12.35
CA GLY A 67 4.19 2.27 13.28
C GLY A 67 5.33 2.46 14.28
N LYS A 68 5.15 1.95 15.50
CA LYS A 68 6.14 2.04 16.58
C LYS A 68 7.10 0.85 16.58
N GLY A 69 8.24 1.03 17.23
CA GLY A 69 9.25 0.00 17.39
C GLY A 69 10.52 0.61 17.97
N GLN A 70 11.65 -0.07 17.77
CA GLN A 70 12.95 0.53 18.08
C GLN A 70 13.20 1.77 17.23
N PHE A 71 12.80 1.68 15.96
CA PHE A 71 12.69 2.83 15.07
C PHE A 71 11.25 2.94 14.62
N ASN A 72 10.73 4.16 14.64
CA ASN A 72 9.36 4.44 14.23
C ASN A 72 9.30 4.67 12.73
N GLY A 73 8.21 4.24 12.10
CA GLY A 73 7.85 4.68 10.76
C GLY A 73 7.40 6.13 10.75
N GLU A 74 7.37 6.70 9.55
CA GLU A 74 7.00 8.08 9.29
C GLU A 74 6.00 8.17 8.14
N PHE A 75 5.60 9.39 7.80
CA PHE A 75 4.74 9.64 6.67
C PHE A 75 5.41 9.21 5.36
N GLY A 76 4.81 8.23 4.67
CA GLY A 76 5.29 7.70 3.39
C GLY A 76 6.56 6.85 3.44
N ILE A 77 7.16 6.63 4.61
CA ILE A 77 8.45 5.98 4.77
C ILE A 77 8.40 5.06 6.00
N GLY A 78 8.81 3.80 5.86
CA GLY A 78 8.98 2.88 6.99
C GLY A 78 10.21 3.21 7.82
N ALA A 79 10.28 2.66 9.03
CA ALA A 79 11.37 2.92 9.94
C ALA A 79 12.75 2.62 9.34
N ASN A 80 13.67 3.58 9.45
CA ASN A 80 15.06 3.42 9.01
C ASN A 80 15.91 2.82 10.14
N CYS A 81 16.12 1.51 10.07
CA CYS A 81 16.98 0.79 11.00
C CYS A 81 18.46 1.10 10.71
N SER A 82 19.13 1.79 11.65
CA SER A 82 20.59 1.95 11.61
C SER A 82 21.22 0.98 12.62
N PRO A 83 22.04 0.01 12.18
CA PRO A 83 22.64 -0.97 13.06
C PRO A 83 23.76 -0.30 13.85
N GLY A 84 23.46 0.14 15.08
CA GLY A 84 24.46 0.67 16.01
C GLY A 84 25.23 -0.44 16.73
N THR A 85 24.53 -1.51 17.17
CA THR A 85 25.11 -2.56 18.05
C THR A 85 24.48 -3.95 17.93
N SER A 86 23.49 -4.17 17.07
CA SER A 86 22.73 -5.44 16.97
C SER A 86 23.00 -6.16 15.65
N THR A 87 22.95 -7.50 15.71
CA THR A 87 22.99 -8.41 14.55
C THR A 87 21.62 -8.71 13.97
N ASP A 88 20.55 -8.47 14.73
CA ASP A 88 19.21 -8.97 14.46
C ASP A 88 18.18 -7.82 14.51
N MET A 89 17.76 -7.41 13.32
CA MET A 89 16.87 -6.28 13.06
C MET A 89 15.96 -6.60 11.88
N ALA A 90 14.66 -6.41 12.09
CA ALA A 90 13.68 -6.55 11.03
C ALA A 90 13.34 -5.20 10.40
N GLY A 91 13.48 -5.15 9.07
CA GLY A 91 13.06 -4.00 8.26
C GLY A 91 11.58 -3.71 8.45
N ALA A 92 11.21 -2.43 8.45
CA ALA A 92 9.82 -2.01 8.55
C ALA A 92 9.13 -1.93 7.19
N GLY A 93 7.80 -1.97 7.18
CA GLY A 93 7.01 -1.72 5.98
C GLY A 93 7.22 -0.31 5.46
N GLY A 94 8.06 -0.20 4.43
CA GLY A 94 8.61 1.04 3.88
C GLY A 94 7.61 2.00 3.25
N ALA A 95 6.45 1.51 2.83
CA ALA A 95 5.54 2.24 1.97
C ALA A 95 4.10 2.25 2.51
N GLY A 96 3.29 3.17 2.01
CA GLY A 96 1.95 3.46 2.52
C GLY A 96 1.72 4.95 2.74
N TRP A 97 0.58 5.27 3.35
CA TRP A 97 0.31 6.58 3.90
C TRP A 97 1.30 6.91 5.01
N TYR A 98 1.41 6.01 5.98
CA TYR A 98 2.48 5.95 6.95
C TYR A 98 3.14 4.57 6.88
N GLY A 99 4.45 4.53 7.08
CA GLY A 99 5.23 3.31 7.13
C GLY A 99 5.20 2.65 8.51
N GLY A 100 5.47 1.35 8.55
CA GLY A 100 5.52 0.56 9.79
C GLY A 100 6.75 0.85 10.64
N GLY A 101 6.75 0.32 11.87
CA GLY A 101 7.90 0.36 12.78
C GLY A 101 8.85 -0.83 12.58
N SER A 102 10.09 -0.69 13.04
CA SER A 102 11.11 -1.74 13.00
C SER A 102 11.28 -2.37 14.38
N GLY A 103 11.30 -3.70 14.41
CA GLY A 103 11.60 -4.47 15.61
C GLY A 103 13.09 -4.52 15.91
N TYR A 104 13.43 -4.93 17.13
CA TYR A 104 14.79 -5.01 17.62
C TYR A 104 14.93 -6.08 18.71
N HIS A 105 16.01 -6.84 18.59
CA HIS A 105 16.56 -7.61 19.69
C HIS A 105 18.09 -7.64 19.61
N TRP A 106 18.73 -8.06 20.71
CA TRP A 106 20.19 -8.09 20.80
C TRP A 106 20.77 -9.42 20.30
N ASP A 107 20.08 -10.54 20.52
CA ASP A 107 20.59 -11.90 20.26
C ASP A 107 19.51 -12.88 19.70
N GLU A 108 18.35 -12.37 19.27
CA GLU A 108 17.21 -13.20 18.81
C GLU A 108 16.54 -12.54 17.60
N ASP A 109 15.67 -13.30 16.95
CA ASP A 109 14.85 -12.84 15.84
C ASP A 109 13.93 -11.67 16.25
N SER A 110 13.67 -10.80 15.27
CA SER A 110 12.78 -9.67 15.35
C SER A 110 11.84 -9.59 14.14
N SER A 111 10.81 -8.74 14.25
CA SER A 111 9.81 -8.51 13.20
C SER A 111 9.48 -7.03 13.04
N GLY A 112 9.22 -6.62 11.80
CA GLY A 112 8.78 -5.29 11.42
C GLY A 112 7.27 -5.23 11.21
N GLY A 113 6.69 -4.06 11.47
CA GLY A 113 5.28 -3.80 11.23
C GLY A 113 5.02 -3.37 9.79
N GLY A 114 3.78 -3.56 9.33
CA GLY A 114 3.34 -3.14 8.00
C GLY A 114 2.94 -1.66 7.94
N GLY A 115 3.09 -1.06 6.75
CA GLY A 115 2.55 0.27 6.46
C GLY A 115 1.03 0.26 6.25
N SER A 116 0.41 1.42 6.41
CA SER A 116 -1.02 1.62 6.15
C SER A 116 -1.27 2.04 4.71
N SER A 117 -2.27 1.46 4.06
CA SER A 117 -2.78 1.97 2.78
C SER A 117 -3.59 3.25 2.97
N TYR A 118 -3.89 3.94 1.87
CA TYR A 118 -4.75 5.12 1.85
C TYR A 118 -5.54 5.15 0.56
N ILE A 119 -6.79 5.59 0.65
CA ILE A 119 -7.59 5.97 -0.52
C ILE A 119 -8.41 7.22 -0.20
N SER A 120 -8.33 8.21 -1.09
CA SER A 120 -9.01 9.50 -0.91
C SER A 120 -10.52 9.32 -0.81
N GLY A 121 -11.11 9.95 0.21
CA GLY A 121 -12.55 9.89 0.49
C GLY A 121 -13.00 8.65 1.26
N PHE A 122 -12.10 7.70 1.55
CA PHE A 122 -12.43 6.57 2.40
C PHE A 122 -12.60 7.02 3.85
N LYS A 123 -13.59 6.45 4.53
CA LYS A 123 -13.88 6.77 5.92
C LYS A 123 -12.66 6.44 6.80
N GLY A 124 -12.06 7.45 7.42
CA GLY A 124 -10.89 7.31 8.29
C GLY A 124 -9.57 7.77 7.66
N CYS A 125 -9.55 8.11 6.36
CA CYS A 125 -8.38 8.71 5.70
C CYS A 125 -8.41 10.24 5.79
N GLU A 126 -7.30 10.87 6.19
CA GLU A 126 -7.15 12.33 6.10
C GLU A 126 -6.76 12.74 4.67
N SER A 127 -7.74 13.19 3.87
CA SER A 127 -7.54 13.56 2.47
C SER A 127 -7.01 14.97 2.28
N ILE A 128 -6.18 15.17 1.25
CA ILE A 128 -5.64 16.47 0.83
C ILE A 128 -6.53 17.21 -0.16
N SER A 129 -7.52 16.53 -0.73
CA SER A 129 -8.52 17.19 -1.54
C SER A 129 -9.81 16.38 -1.50
N TYR A 130 -10.81 16.94 -0.81
CA TYR A 130 -12.18 16.43 -0.83
C TYR A 130 -12.80 16.41 -2.24
N ASP A 131 -12.18 17.10 -3.20
CA ASP A 131 -12.65 17.21 -4.58
C ASP A 131 -12.37 15.97 -5.43
N TRP A 132 -11.45 15.08 -5.00
CA TRP A 132 -11.10 13.87 -5.75
C TRP A 132 -11.21 12.64 -4.84
N ARG A 133 -12.38 11.99 -4.87
CA ARG A 133 -12.72 10.87 -3.98
C ARG A 133 -13.24 9.67 -4.75
N PHE A 134 -13.01 8.50 -4.19
CA PHE A 134 -13.67 7.29 -4.64
C PHE A 134 -14.99 7.10 -3.89
N GLU A 135 -15.99 6.58 -4.58
CA GLU A 135 -17.27 6.20 -3.99
C GLU A 135 -17.40 4.68 -3.96
N ASN A 136 -18.10 4.15 -2.96
CA ASN A 136 -18.33 2.71 -2.77
C ASN A 136 -17.04 1.86 -2.76
N THR A 137 -15.95 2.42 -2.25
CA THR A 137 -14.67 1.72 -2.16
C THR A 137 -14.71 0.60 -1.14
N ILE A 138 -14.11 -0.54 -1.50
CA ILE A 138 -13.78 -1.61 -0.57
C ILE A 138 -12.27 -1.65 -0.42
N MET A 139 -11.78 -1.51 0.81
CA MET A 139 -10.35 -1.61 1.12
C MET A 139 -10.07 -2.96 1.76
N LEU A 140 -9.14 -3.71 1.17
CA LEU A 140 -8.71 -5.02 1.63
C LEU A 140 -7.26 -4.93 2.12
N ASN A 141 -6.95 -5.56 3.24
CA ASN A 141 -5.58 -5.68 3.75
C ASN A 141 -4.87 -6.91 3.16
N GLY A 142 -3.56 -7.03 3.43
CA GLY A 142 -2.73 -8.13 2.91
C GLY A 142 -3.11 -9.53 3.41
N SER A 143 -4.03 -9.65 4.38
CA SER A 143 -4.56 -10.93 4.88
C SER A 143 -5.91 -11.32 4.26
N GLN A 144 -6.51 -10.45 3.43
CA GLN A 144 -7.80 -10.69 2.79
C GLN A 144 -7.62 -11.13 1.34
N GLN A 145 -8.58 -11.92 0.85
CA GLN A 145 -8.62 -12.29 -0.56
C GLN A 145 -9.46 -11.30 -1.37
N PHE A 146 -9.14 -11.19 -2.66
CA PHE A 146 -9.95 -10.51 -3.64
C PHE A 146 -10.10 -11.38 -4.89
N THR A 147 -11.21 -11.18 -5.61
CA THR A 147 -11.44 -11.82 -6.91
C THR A 147 -10.69 -11.05 -8.00
N GLU A 148 -9.93 -11.76 -8.82
CA GLU A 148 -9.22 -11.18 -9.97
C GLU A 148 -10.20 -10.49 -10.94
N PRO A 149 -9.77 -9.45 -11.68
CA PRO A 149 -10.63 -8.71 -12.61
C PRO A 149 -11.28 -9.56 -13.71
N ASP A 150 -10.71 -10.71 -14.04
CA ASP A 150 -11.27 -11.69 -14.99
C ASP A 150 -12.36 -12.59 -14.38
N GLY A 151 -12.64 -12.44 -13.08
CA GLY A 151 -13.62 -13.22 -12.33
C GLY A 151 -13.21 -14.67 -12.08
N ALA A 152 -12.00 -15.09 -12.50
CA ALA A 152 -11.65 -16.49 -12.58
C ALA A 152 -11.23 -17.09 -11.24
N MET A 153 -10.57 -16.31 -10.36
CA MET A 153 -10.02 -16.82 -9.09
C MET A 153 -9.96 -15.77 -7.99
N SER A 154 -10.11 -16.24 -6.74
CA SER A 154 -9.82 -15.46 -5.53
C SER A 154 -8.37 -15.67 -5.10
N ARG A 155 -7.66 -14.60 -4.72
CA ARG A 155 -6.27 -14.70 -4.22
C ARG A 155 -5.91 -13.71 -3.13
N PHE A 156 -4.89 -14.05 -2.36
CA PHE A 156 -4.27 -13.19 -1.35
C PHE A 156 -3.17 -12.34 -2.01
N GLY A 157 -3.45 -11.06 -2.23
CA GLY A 157 -2.49 -10.08 -2.74
C GLY A 157 -1.69 -10.56 -3.96
N HIS A 158 -0.56 -9.91 -4.22
CA HIS A 158 0.40 -10.32 -5.24
C HIS A 158 1.81 -10.34 -4.65
N LYS A 159 2.67 -11.22 -5.17
CA LYS A 159 4.08 -11.30 -4.78
C LYS A 159 4.95 -10.48 -5.73
N GLY A 160 6.00 -9.85 -5.19
CA GLY A 160 6.93 -9.02 -5.96
C GLY A 160 6.46 -7.58 -6.04
N SER A 161 6.85 -6.88 -7.11
CA SER A 161 6.57 -5.45 -7.30
C SER A 161 5.09 -5.12 -7.21
N GLY A 162 4.77 -3.96 -6.62
CA GLY A 162 3.40 -3.45 -6.59
C GLY A 162 2.90 -3.15 -8.01
N PHE A 163 1.62 -3.44 -8.27
CA PHE A 163 0.98 -3.07 -9.53
C PHE A 163 -0.46 -2.61 -9.30
N CYS A 164 -0.96 -1.84 -10.26
CA CYS A 164 -2.35 -1.39 -10.31
C CYS A 164 -3.01 -1.95 -11.57
N ILE A 165 -4.24 -2.47 -11.43
CA ILE A 165 -5.11 -2.75 -12.58
C ILE A 165 -6.25 -1.75 -12.56
N ILE A 166 -6.44 -1.05 -13.67
CA ILE A 166 -7.60 -0.20 -13.93
C ILE A 166 -8.40 -0.87 -15.04
N THR A 167 -9.62 -1.30 -14.70
CA THR A 167 -10.54 -1.94 -15.63
C THR A 167 -11.73 -1.02 -15.86
N CYS A 168 -12.03 -0.71 -17.13
CA CYS A 168 -13.28 -0.06 -17.49
C CYS A 168 -14.41 -1.10 -17.47
N ILE A 169 -15.47 -0.85 -16.68
CA ILE A 169 -16.57 -1.80 -16.47
C ILE A 169 -17.74 -1.54 -17.44
N ALA A 170 -17.83 -0.34 -18.03
CA ALA A 170 -18.77 -0.02 -19.09
C ALA A 170 -18.29 1.20 -19.89
N ASP A 171 -18.13 1.01 -21.20
CA ASP A 171 -18.01 2.13 -22.13
C ASP A 171 -19.40 2.47 -22.67
N PHE A 172 -19.83 3.72 -22.50
CA PHE A 172 -20.68 4.36 -23.50
C PHE A 172 -19.78 5.27 -24.31
N ILE A 173 -19.28 4.79 -25.45
CA ILE A 173 -18.69 5.66 -26.44
C ILE A 173 -19.84 6.38 -27.15
N SER A 174 -20.17 7.60 -26.72
CA SER A 174 -20.99 8.51 -27.53
C SER A 174 -20.09 9.23 -28.53
N CYS A 175 -19.97 8.69 -29.75
CA CYS A 175 -19.31 9.37 -30.85
C CYS A 175 -20.28 10.39 -31.47
N GLU A 176 -20.22 11.66 -31.06
CA GLU A 176 -21.01 12.73 -31.69
C GLU A 176 -20.49 13.11 -33.09
N ASN A 177 -19.24 12.76 -33.43
CA ASN A 177 -18.63 13.09 -34.73
C ASN A 177 -17.74 11.96 -35.26
N LEU A 178 -18.34 11.03 -36.02
CA LEU A 178 -17.60 10.08 -36.88
C LEU A 178 -17.29 10.76 -38.22
N CYS A 179 -16.01 11.02 -38.51
CA CYS A 179 -15.56 11.42 -39.83
C CYS A 179 -14.90 10.22 -40.55
N PHE A 180 -15.33 9.94 -41.78
CA PHE A 180 -14.73 8.91 -42.63
C PHE A 180 -13.58 9.50 -43.44
N TYR A 181 -12.44 8.81 -43.50
CA TYR A 181 -11.35 9.15 -44.41
C TYR A 181 -11.03 7.93 -45.27
N GLN A 182 -11.21 8.06 -46.59
CA GLN A 182 -10.89 7.00 -47.58
C GLN A 182 -11.45 5.61 -47.22
N ASN A 183 -12.72 5.54 -46.81
CA ASN A 183 -13.41 4.30 -46.42
C ASN A 183 -12.80 3.55 -45.21
N ASN A 184 -11.87 4.16 -44.48
CA ASN A 184 -11.33 3.62 -43.24
C ASN A 184 -11.88 4.41 -42.05
N ILE A 185 -12.26 3.70 -40.99
CA ILE A 185 -12.53 4.29 -39.68
C ILE A 185 -11.23 4.19 -38.89
N ILE A 186 -10.60 5.34 -38.62
CA ILE A 186 -9.44 5.42 -37.72
C ILE A 186 -9.97 5.94 -36.38
N ILE A 187 -10.05 5.06 -35.39
CA ILE A 187 -10.45 5.44 -34.02
C ILE A 187 -9.18 5.60 -33.20
N GLN A 188 -8.80 6.84 -32.91
CA GLN A 188 -7.77 7.13 -31.91
C GLN A 188 -8.46 7.33 -30.56
N ILE A 189 -8.48 6.28 -29.73
CA ILE A 189 -9.07 6.34 -28.40
C ILE A 189 -8.00 6.90 -27.45
N THR A 190 -8.21 8.13 -26.99
CA THR A 190 -7.42 8.71 -25.89
C THR A 190 -8.27 8.60 -24.62
N PHE A 191 -7.87 7.74 -23.70
CA PHE A 191 -8.53 7.64 -22.40
C PHE A 191 -8.11 8.82 -21.52
N VAL A 192 -8.97 9.81 -21.40
CA VAL A 192 -8.82 10.92 -20.45
C VAL A 192 -9.77 10.66 -19.28
N PHE A 193 -9.23 10.17 -18.17
CA PHE A 193 -9.99 10.02 -16.95
C PHE A 193 -10.17 11.39 -16.31
N THR A 194 -11.36 11.96 -16.46
CA THR A 194 -11.76 13.12 -15.67
C THR A 194 -12.43 12.58 -14.43
N LEU A 195 -11.71 12.55 -13.32
CA LEU A 195 -12.37 12.34 -12.03
C LEU A 195 -13.32 13.56 -11.83
N MET A 196 -14.59 13.31 -11.53
CA MET A 196 -15.54 14.41 -11.35
C MET A 196 -15.47 14.94 -9.91
N LYS A 197 -15.60 16.26 -9.79
CA LYS A 197 -15.60 17.00 -8.52
C LYS A 197 -16.87 16.75 -7.72
#